data_AF-A0A444DVW2-F1
#
_entry.id   AF-A0A444DVW2-F1
#
_cell.length_a   1.000
_cell.length_b   1.000
_cell.length_c   1.000
_cell.angle_alpha   90.00
_cell.angle_beta   90.00
_cell.angle_gamma   90.00
#
_symmetry.space_group_name_H-M   'P 1'
#
loop_
_entity.id
_entity.type
_entity.pdbx_description
1 polymer ?
#
loop_
_entity_poly.entity_id
_entity_poly.type
_entity_poly.pdbx_seq_one_letter_code
_entity_poly.pdbx_strand_id
1 'polypeptide(L)'
;MAEDPNFEDDQLSSMTTDDVIRASRLLDNEIRILKVSKPNPPKLGFPSYSDELQRTNLELESFKEKIKENQEKIKLNKQLPYLVGNIVEVSLFLFVLLFQTIFLPVVGLVDPDKLKPGDLVGVNKDSYLILDTLPSEYDSRVKAMEVDEKPTEDYNDIGGLEKQVF
;
A
#
# COMPACT_ATOMS: atom_id res chain seq x y z
N MET A 1 -24.91 -0.69 42.71
CA MET A 1 -24.56 -1.94 43.37
C MET A 1 -23.09 -2.17 43.05
N ALA A 2 -22.19 -1.95 44.01
CA ALA A 2 -20.77 -2.26 43.80
C ALA A 2 -20.62 -3.77 43.95
N GLU A 3 -20.02 -4.43 42.96
CA GLU A 3 -19.66 -5.83 43.11
C GLU A 3 -18.47 -5.90 44.06
N ASP A 4 -18.71 -6.46 45.25
CA ASP A 4 -17.68 -6.64 46.26
C ASP A 4 -16.62 -7.63 45.72
N PRO A 5 -15.34 -7.23 45.64
CA PRO A 5 -14.27 -8.06 45.08
C PRO A 5 -13.98 -9.32 45.92
N ASN A 6 -14.58 -9.45 47.10
CA ASN A 6 -14.42 -10.60 48.00
C ASN A 6 -15.27 -11.81 47.59
N PHE A 7 -16.26 -11.64 46.70
CA PHE A 7 -17.19 -12.71 46.33
C PHE A 7 -16.54 -13.82 45.47
N GLU A 8 -15.55 -13.46 44.64
CA GLU A 8 -14.81 -14.42 43.82
C GLU A 8 -13.82 -15.26 44.65
N ASP A 9 -13.16 -14.63 45.62
CA ASP A 9 -12.19 -15.28 46.51
C ASP A 9 -12.86 -16.26 47.50
N ASP A 10 -14.07 -15.95 47.97
CA ASP A 10 -14.85 -16.82 48.86
C ASP A 10 -15.36 -18.08 48.14
N GLN A 11 -15.70 -17.99 46.84
CA GLN A 11 -16.07 -19.16 46.04
C GLN A 11 -14.89 -20.06 45.72
N LEU A 12 -13.72 -19.47 45.37
CA LEU A 12 -12.50 -20.23 45.12
C LEU A 12 -12.02 -21.00 46.36
N SER A 13 -12.18 -20.41 47.55
CA SER A 13 -11.78 -21.00 48.83
C SER A 13 -12.62 -22.22 49.24
N SER A 14 -13.85 -22.32 48.71
CA SER A 14 -14.79 -23.41 48.99
C SER A 14 -14.66 -24.62 48.06
N MET A 15 -13.93 -24.47 46.94
CA MET A 15 -13.76 -25.52 45.93
C MET A 15 -12.47 -26.30 46.13
N THR A 16 -12.56 -27.62 46.04
CA THR A 16 -11.38 -28.49 46.08
C THR A 16 -10.56 -28.34 44.80
N THR A 17 -9.23 -28.49 44.87
CA THR A 17 -8.32 -28.36 43.71
C THR A 17 -8.68 -29.28 42.55
N ASP A 18 -9.23 -30.46 42.83
CA ASP A 18 -9.74 -31.39 41.79
C ASP A 18 -11.00 -30.89 41.08
N ASP A 19 -11.82 -30.08 41.75
CA ASP A 19 -13.03 -29.49 41.18
C ASP A 19 -12.68 -28.33 40.25
N VAL A 20 -11.66 -27.53 40.61
CA VAL A 20 -11.11 -26.48 39.76
C VAL A 20 -10.43 -27.07 38.51
N ILE A 21 -9.72 -28.19 38.63
CA ILE A 21 -9.10 -28.88 37.47
C ILE A 21 -10.16 -29.50 36.55
N ARG A 22 -11.22 -30.09 37.12
CA ARG A 22 -12.36 -30.57 36.33
C ARG A 22 -13.10 -29.43 35.64
N ALA A 23 -13.33 -28.32 36.33
CA ALA A 23 -13.94 -27.12 35.78
C ALA A 23 -13.07 -26.52 34.65
N SER A 24 -11.75 -26.40 34.83
CA SER A 24 -10.83 -25.91 33.80
C SER A 24 -10.84 -26.81 32.56
N ARG A 25 -10.90 -28.14 32.71
CA ARG A 25 -10.97 -29.07 31.58
C ARG A 25 -12.34 -29.04 30.88
N LEU A 26 -13.41 -28.84 31.64
CA LEU A 26 -14.75 -28.64 31.10
C LEU A 26 -14.83 -27.32 30.34
N LEU A 27 -14.26 -26.23 30.88
CA LEU A 27 -14.15 -24.93 30.25
C LEU A 27 -13.26 -24.98 29.01
N ASP A 28 -12.14 -25.71 29.02
CA ASP A 28 -11.30 -25.90 27.83
C ASP A 28 -12.01 -26.69 26.72
N ASN A 29 -12.78 -27.71 27.11
CA ASN A 29 -13.64 -28.43 26.19
C ASN A 29 -14.78 -27.54 25.68
N GLU A 30 -15.37 -26.69 26.53
CA GLU A 30 -16.36 -25.69 26.13
C GLU A 30 -15.77 -24.63 25.21
N ILE A 31 -14.56 -24.13 25.46
CA ILE A 31 -13.87 -23.16 24.58
C ILE A 31 -13.55 -23.82 23.24
N ARG A 32 -13.15 -25.09 23.24
CA ARG A 32 -12.91 -25.85 22.01
C ARG A 32 -14.21 -26.12 21.26
N ILE A 33 -15.29 -26.48 21.94
CA ILE A 33 -16.62 -26.63 21.36
C ILE A 33 -17.19 -25.27 20.94
N LEU A 34 -16.90 -24.15 21.58
CA LEU A 34 -17.34 -22.82 21.14
C LEU A 34 -16.55 -22.35 19.90
N LYS A 35 -15.29 -22.78 19.76
CA LYS A 35 -14.47 -22.54 18.56
C LYS A 35 -14.82 -23.48 17.39
N VAL A 36 -15.27 -24.71 17.66
CA VAL A 36 -15.59 -25.75 16.64
C VAL A 36 -17.09 -25.82 16.33
N SER A 37 -17.96 -25.56 17.32
CA SER A 37 -19.42 -25.61 17.29
C SER A 37 -20.06 -24.21 17.26
N LYS A 38 -19.58 -23.34 16.37
CA LYS A 38 -20.49 -22.43 15.67
C LYS A 38 -21.04 -23.09 14.39
N PRO A 39 -21.97 -24.07 14.43
CA PRO A 39 -22.87 -24.29 13.32
C PRO A 39 -24.08 -23.37 13.53
N ASN A 40 -24.25 -22.40 12.64
CA ASN A 40 -25.48 -21.64 12.33
C ASN A 40 -26.43 -21.25 13.48
N PRO A 41 -26.67 -19.95 13.76
CA PRO A 41 -27.72 -19.53 14.69
C PRO A 41 -29.14 -19.83 14.15
N PRO A 42 -30.16 -19.90 15.04
CA PRO A 42 -31.54 -20.22 14.68
C PRO A 42 -32.16 -19.18 13.72
N LYS A 43 -32.95 -19.68 12.78
CA LYS A 43 -33.70 -18.89 11.79
C LYS A 43 -34.83 -18.09 12.46
N LEU A 44 -34.53 -16.92 13.05
CA LEU A 44 -35.50 -15.82 13.11
C LEU A 44 -34.82 -14.47 13.39
N GLY A 45 -34.56 -13.72 12.33
CA GLY A 45 -34.73 -12.26 12.36
C GLY A 45 -33.51 -11.35 12.49
N PHE A 46 -32.38 -11.76 13.08
CA PHE A 46 -31.21 -10.86 13.21
C PHE A 46 -29.88 -11.63 13.10
N PRO A 47 -28.95 -11.23 12.21
CA PRO A 47 -27.60 -11.81 12.16
C PRO A 47 -26.89 -11.55 13.49
N SER A 48 -26.28 -12.59 14.09
CA SER A 48 -25.39 -12.36 15.22
C SER A 48 -24.16 -11.59 14.69
N TYR A 49 -23.82 -10.46 15.32
CA TYR A 49 -22.66 -9.63 14.95
C TYR A 49 -21.39 -10.46 14.73
N SER A 50 -21.25 -11.57 15.46
CA SER A 50 -20.10 -12.47 15.36
C SER A 50 -20.03 -13.32 14.09
N ASP A 51 -21.17 -13.66 13.46
CA ASP A 51 -21.19 -14.41 12.20
C ASP A 51 -20.97 -13.48 11.00
N GLU A 52 -21.49 -12.25 11.07
CA GLU A 52 -21.16 -11.19 10.11
C GLU A 52 -19.67 -10.89 10.16
N LEU A 53 -19.09 -10.70 11.36
CA LEU A 53 -17.65 -10.51 11.52
C LEU A 53 -16.84 -11.65 10.90
N GLN A 54 -17.21 -12.91 11.12
CA GLN A 54 -16.50 -14.05 10.54
C GLN A 54 -16.60 -14.11 9.02
N ARG A 55 -17.79 -13.83 8.45
CA ARG A 55 -17.97 -13.74 7.00
C ARG A 55 -17.16 -12.60 6.40
N THR A 56 -17.25 -11.39 6.98
CA THR A 56 -16.45 -10.25 6.51
C THR A 56 -14.96 -10.51 6.63
N ASN A 57 -14.49 -11.25 7.65
CA ASN A 57 -13.08 -11.61 7.77
C ASN A 57 -12.64 -12.59 6.67
N LEU A 58 -13.44 -13.61 6.36
CA LEU A 58 -13.15 -14.51 5.24
C LEU A 58 -13.18 -13.79 3.89
N GLU A 59 -14.13 -12.86 3.71
CA GLU A 59 -14.19 -12.01 2.52
C GLU A 59 -12.94 -11.12 2.43
N LEU A 60 -12.52 -10.49 3.54
CA LEU A 60 -11.28 -9.71 3.61
C LEU A 60 -10.04 -10.55 3.29
N GLU A 61 -9.96 -11.77 3.79
CA GLU A 61 -8.87 -12.70 3.46
C GLU A 61 -8.86 -13.02 1.97
N SER A 62 -10.02 -13.30 1.38
CA SER A 62 -10.13 -13.57 -0.05
C SER A 62 -9.76 -12.37 -0.93
N PHE A 63 -10.14 -11.14 -0.53
CA PHE A 63 -9.75 -9.93 -1.23
C PHE A 63 -8.25 -9.66 -1.08
N LYS A 64 -7.70 -9.90 0.10
CA LYS A 64 -6.26 -9.74 0.38
C LYS A 64 -5.42 -10.68 -0.48
N GLU A 65 -5.85 -11.92 -0.66
CA GLU A 65 -5.18 -12.89 -1.52
C GLU A 65 -5.22 -12.45 -2.99
N LYS A 66 -6.39 -12.02 -3.50
CA LYS A 66 -6.52 -11.47 -4.85
C LYS A 66 -5.66 -10.22 -5.08
N ILE A 67 -5.56 -9.35 -4.08
CA ILE A 67 -4.68 -8.16 -4.15
C ILE A 67 -3.23 -8.61 -4.27
N LYS A 68 -2.79 -9.60 -3.48
CA LYS A 68 -1.42 -10.12 -3.51
C LYS A 68 -1.09 -10.75 -4.87
N GLU A 69 -1.99 -11.58 -5.42
CA GLU A 69 -1.82 -12.14 -6.76
C GLU A 69 -1.73 -11.06 -7.84
N ASN A 70 -2.59 -10.04 -7.78
CA ASN A 70 -2.55 -8.94 -8.73
C ASN A 70 -1.26 -8.11 -8.59
N GLN A 71 -0.77 -7.88 -7.38
CA GLN A 71 0.52 -7.22 -7.15
C GLN A 71 1.69 -8.02 -7.75
N GLU A 72 1.67 -9.34 -7.66
CA GLU A 72 2.69 -10.18 -8.29
C GLU A 72 2.61 -10.11 -9.82
N LYS A 73 1.41 -10.15 -10.41
CA LYS A 73 1.22 -9.95 -11.86
C LYS A 73 1.70 -8.58 -12.33
N ILE A 74 1.49 -7.53 -11.52
CA ILE A 74 2.01 -6.19 -11.79
C ILE A 74 3.54 -6.18 -11.76
N LYS A 75 4.16 -6.83 -10.77
CA LYS A 75 5.63 -6.93 -10.69
C LYS A 75 6.23 -7.64 -11.90
N LEU A 76 5.59 -8.71 -12.36
CA LEU A 76 6.02 -9.41 -13.58
C LEU A 76 5.91 -8.50 -14.81
N ASN A 77 4.84 -7.72 -14.94
CA ASN A 77 4.69 -6.75 -16.04
C ASN A 77 5.64 -5.54 -15.92
N LYS A 78 6.14 -5.23 -14.72
CA LYS A 78 7.19 -4.22 -14.51
C LYS A 78 8.60 -4.73 -14.82
N GLN A 79 8.77 -6.01 -15.16
CA GLN A 79 10.07 -6.50 -15.61
C GLN A 79 10.44 -5.85 -16.94
N LEU A 80 11.71 -5.47 -17.06
CA LEU A 80 12.25 -4.92 -18.30
C LEU A 80 12.05 -5.91 -19.46
N PRO A 81 11.85 -5.45 -20.71
CA PRO A 81 11.95 -4.06 -21.16
C PRO A 81 10.59 -3.36 -21.34
N TYR A 82 10.44 -2.17 -20.75
CA TYR A 82 9.37 -1.22 -21.09
C TYR A 82 9.91 -0.12 -22.01
N LEU A 83 9.06 0.39 -22.88
CA LEU A 83 9.32 1.54 -23.73
C LEU A 83 9.18 2.83 -22.92
N VAL A 84 10.03 3.81 -23.18
CA VAL A 84 9.90 5.14 -22.59
C VAL A 84 9.12 6.03 -23.55
N GLY A 85 8.10 6.72 -23.05
CA GLY A 85 7.30 7.67 -23.83
C GLY A 85 7.03 8.95 -23.06
N ASN A 86 6.70 10.02 -23.78
CA ASN A 86 6.31 11.29 -23.20
C ASN A 86 4.82 11.54 -23.40
N ILE A 87 4.14 12.01 -22.36
CA ILE A 87 2.74 12.40 -22.45
C ILE A 87 2.65 13.75 -23.17
N VAL A 88 1.96 13.80 -24.30
CA VAL A 88 1.76 15.03 -25.07
C VAL A 88 0.52 15.79 -24.59
N GLU A 89 -0.57 15.07 -24.37
CA GLU A 89 -1.84 15.65 -23.97
C GLU A 89 -2.55 14.72 -22.98
N VAL A 90 -3.16 15.31 -21.96
CA VAL A 90 -4.06 14.65 -21.02
C VAL A 90 -5.41 15.32 -21.21
N SER A 91 -6.22 14.80 -22.12
CA SER A 91 -7.63 15.16 -22.20
C SER A 91 -8.45 14.02 -21.61
N LEU A 92 -9.64 14.31 -21.12
CA LEU A 92 -10.52 13.42 -20.32
C LEU A 92 -10.75 12.01 -20.93
N PHE A 93 -10.37 11.81 -22.19
CA PHE A 93 -10.39 10.53 -22.90
C PHE A 93 -9.13 10.22 -23.74
N LEU A 94 -8.14 11.11 -23.86
CA LEU A 94 -7.06 11.02 -24.85
C LEU A 94 -5.69 11.25 -24.20
N PHE A 95 -4.88 10.19 -24.16
CA PHE A 95 -3.43 10.25 -23.89
C PHE A 95 -2.67 9.96 -25.18
N VAL A 96 -1.73 10.82 -25.54
CA VAL A 96 -0.89 10.68 -26.74
C VAL A 96 0.58 10.53 -26.32
N LEU A 97 1.22 9.44 -26.77
CA LEU A 97 2.65 9.16 -26.61
C LEU A 97 3.36 9.28 -27.99
N LEU A 98 4.62 9.71 -28.06
CA LEU A 98 5.45 9.89 -29.29
C LEU A 98 6.28 8.62 -29.61
N PHE A 99 6.74 8.25 -30.82
CA PHE A 99 6.84 8.83 -32.20
C PHE A 99 5.66 8.51 -33.13
N GLN A 100 4.79 7.59 -32.74
CA GLN A 100 3.53 7.25 -33.39
C GLN A 100 2.43 7.64 -32.41
N THR A 101 1.51 8.52 -32.80
CA THR A 101 0.43 8.99 -31.92
C THR A 101 -0.54 7.84 -31.65
N ILE A 102 -0.34 7.15 -30.53
CA ILE A 102 -1.22 6.07 -30.07
C ILE A 102 -2.20 6.65 -29.06
N PHE A 103 -3.47 6.38 -29.29
CA PHE A 103 -4.56 6.76 -28.40
C PHE A 103 -4.83 5.64 -27.39
N LEU A 104 -4.77 5.97 -26.09
CA LEU A 104 -5.20 5.06 -25.03
C LEU A 104 -6.53 5.53 -24.40
N PRO A 105 -7.58 4.68 -24.40
CA PRO A 105 -8.86 5.01 -23.77
C PRO A 105 -8.83 4.86 -22.24
N VAL A 106 -7.85 4.15 -21.67
CA VAL A 106 -7.76 3.86 -20.23
C VAL A 106 -6.32 4.00 -19.76
N VAL A 107 -6.13 4.76 -18.67
CA VAL A 107 -4.86 4.83 -17.94
C VAL A 107 -4.64 3.53 -17.16
N GLY A 108 -3.45 2.95 -17.28
CA GLY A 108 -3.13 1.64 -16.71
C GLY A 108 -3.06 1.66 -15.18
N LEU A 109 -1.85 1.70 -14.63
CA LEU A 109 -1.61 1.60 -13.19
C LEU A 109 -1.50 2.95 -12.46
N VAL A 110 -1.43 4.05 -13.20
CA VAL A 110 -1.18 5.39 -12.67
C VAL A 110 -2.44 6.23 -12.78
N ASP A 111 -2.74 6.97 -11.71
CA ASP A 111 -3.87 7.89 -11.66
C ASP A 111 -3.67 9.07 -12.63
N PRO A 112 -4.72 9.52 -13.34
CA PRO A 112 -4.61 10.61 -14.32
C PRO A 112 -4.26 11.95 -13.67
N ASP A 113 -4.58 12.16 -12.39
CA ASP A 113 -4.36 13.42 -11.68
C ASP A 113 -2.88 13.73 -11.44
N LYS A 114 -2.01 12.71 -11.45
CA LYS A 114 -0.58 12.85 -11.23
C LYS A 114 0.18 13.09 -12.53
N LEU A 115 -0.46 12.83 -13.67
CA LEU A 115 0.15 12.91 -14.97
C LEU A 115 0.00 14.32 -15.53
N LYS A 116 1.13 14.92 -15.91
CA LYS A 116 1.15 16.20 -16.61
C LYS A 116 1.67 16.02 -18.03
N PRO A 117 1.25 16.87 -18.98
CA PRO A 117 1.90 16.96 -20.27
C PRO A 117 3.40 17.23 -20.10
N GLY A 118 4.23 16.47 -20.79
CA GLY A 118 5.69 16.52 -20.71
C GLY A 118 6.32 15.51 -19.74
N ASP A 119 5.52 14.82 -18.91
CA ASP A 119 6.05 13.79 -18.03
C ASP A 119 6.51 12.56 -18.82
N LEU A 120 7.61 11.98 -18.35
CA LEU A 120 8.22 10.78 -18.92
C LEU A 120 7.57 9.56 -18.25
N VAL A 121 7.02 8.65 -19.04
CA VAL A 121 6.31 7.46 -18.55
C VAL A 121 6.86 6.17 -19.16
N GLY A 122 6.89 5.13 -18.33
CA GLY A 122 7.19 3.77 -18.74
C GLY A 122 5.93 3.12 -19.31
N VAL A 123 6.04 2.64 -20.54
CA VAL A 123 4.95 2.11 -21.35
C VAL A 123 5.29 0.67 -21.76
N ASN A 124 4.34 -0.25 -21.72
CA ASN A 124 4.58 -1.61 -22.18
C ASN A 124 4.74 -1.68 -23.72
N LYS A 125 5.69 -2.48 -24.22
CA LYS A 125 5.98 -2.59 -25.67
C LYS A 125 4.83 -3.20 -26.48
N ASP A 126 4.08 -4.14 -25.90
CA ASP A 126 3.05 -4.90 -26.62
C ASP A 126 1.66 -4.28 -26.43
N SER A 127 1.34 -3.84 -25.21
CA SER A 127 0.00 -3.33 -24.85
C SER A 127 -0.11 -1.81 -24.77
N TYR A 128 1.01 -1.09 -24.84
CA TYR A 128 1.10 0.38 -24.70
C TYR A 128 0.49 0.95 -23.41
N LEU A 129 0.25 0.12 -22.39
CA LEU A 129 -0.25 0.56 -21.08
C LEU A 129 0.83 1.30 -20.29
N ILE A 130 0.42 2.39 -19.62
CA ILE A 130 1.28 3.16 -18.70
C ILE A 130 1.49 2.34 -17.42
N LEU A 131 2.74 2.02 -17.12
CA LEU A 131 3.17 1.21 -15.97
C LEU A 131 3.63 2.05 -14.78
N ASP A 132 4.44 3.08 -15.05
CA ASP A 132 5.04 3.92 -14.02
C ASP A 132 5.42 5.30 -14.59
N THR A 133 5.46 6.29 -13.72
CA THR A 133 6.03 7.61 -14.03
C THR A 133 7.52 7.57 -13.77
N LEU A 134 8.31 7.85 -14.80
CA LEU A 134 9.75 7.93 -14.68
C LEU A 134 10.14 9.36 -14.25
N PRO A 135 11.22 9.52 -13.47
CA PRO A 135 11.71 10.85 -13.14
C PRO A 135 12.09 11.59 -14.42
N SER A 136 11.84 12.90 -14.43
CA SER A 136 12.24 13.77 -15.53
C SER A 136 13.75 13.64 -15.76
N GLU A 137 14.14 13.21 -16.95
CA GLU A 137 15.55 13.09 -17.31
C GLU A 137 16.10 14.46 -17.70
N TYR A 138 17.09 14.95 -16.94
CA TYR A 138 17.83 16.16 -17.26
C TYR A 138 19.05 15.83 -18.13
N ASP A 139 19.33 16.69 -19.11
CA ASP A 139 20.50 16.61 -19.99
C ASP A 139 21.79 16.54 -19.16
N SER A 140 22.76 15.76 -19.62
CA SER A 140 24.07 15.61 -18.96
C SER A 140 24.80 16.93 -18.78
N ARG A 141 24.56 17.90 -19.66
CA ARG A 141 25.10 19.27 -19.56
C ARG A 141 24.48 20.05 -18.42
N VAL A 142 23.19 19.89 -18.15
CA VAL A 142 22.52 20.56 -17.03
C VAL A 142 22.97 19.94 -15.70
N LYS A 143 23.16 18.62 -15.67
CA LYS A 143 23.76 17.93 -14.51
C LYS A 143 25.18 18.41 -14.23
N ALA A 144 25.97 18.70 -15.28
CA ALA A 144 27.31 19.26 -15.12
C ALA A 144 27.33 20.75 -14.72
N MET A 145 26.19 21.43 -14.77
CA MET A 145 26.03 22.80 -14.27
C MET A 145 25.52 22.83 -12.83
N GLU A 146 25.23 21.68 -12.22
CA GLU A 146 24.92 21.61 -10.80
C GLU A 146 26.18 21.98 -10.01
N VAL A 147 26.04 22.94 -9.08
CA VAL A 147 27.16 23.38 -8.25
C VAL A 147 27.34 22.33 -7.16
N ASP A 148 28.23 21.37 -7.39
CA ASP A 148 28.51 20.27 -6.45
C ASP A 148 29.12 20.77 -5.13
N GLU A 149 30.02 21.76 -5.21
CA GLU A 149 30.70 22.35 -4.06
C GLU A 149 30.73 23.88 -4.15
N LYS A 150 30.47 24.54 -3.01
CA LYS A 150 30.63 26.00 -2.92
C LYS A 150 32.13 26.31 -3.07
N PRO A 151 32.54 27.21 -3.98
CA PRO A 151 33.94 27.60 -4.09
C PRO A 151 34.46 28.15 -2.75
N THR A 152 35.64 27.69 -2.36
CA THR A 152 36.32 28.07 -1.12
C THR A 152 37.26 29.26 -1.27
N GLU A 153 37.41 29.79 -2.49
CA GLU A 153 38.27 30.93 -2.77
C GLU A 153 37.62 32.24 -2.32
N ASP A 154 38.38 33.02 -1.56
CA ASP A 154 37.98 34.35 -1.11
C ASP A 154 38.52 35.43 -2.07
N TYR A 155 37.87 36.59 -2.14
CA TYR A 155 38.27 37.68 -3.04
C TYR A 155 39.69 38.23 -2.80
N ASN A 156 40.32 37.88 -1.69
CA ASN A 156 41.71 38.24 -1.39
C ASN A 156 42.72 37.36 -2.16
N ASP A 157 42.31 36.19 -2.63
CA ASP A 157 43.15 35.25 -3.39
C ASP A 157 43.14 35.57 -4.90
N ILE A 158 42.25 36.48 -5.35
CA ILE A 158 42.11 36.88 -6.75
C ILE A 158 42.85 38.21 -7.00
N GLY A 159 44.10 38.13 -7.45
CA GLY A 159 44.94 39.30 -7.73
C GLY A 159 44.65 40.01 -9.07
N GLY A 160 44.82 41.33 -9.12
CA GLY A 160 44.87 42.12 -10.37
C GLY A 160 43.54 42.57 -10.97
N LEU A 161 42.41 42.24 -10.34
CA LEU A 161 41.05 42.61 -10.78
C LEU A 161 40.36 43.62 -9.84
N GLU A 162 41.13 44.47 -9.15
CA GLU A 162 40.66 45.41 -8.13
C GLU A 162 39.58 46.40 -8.62
N LYS A 163 39.49 46.67 -9.93
CA LYS A 163 38.50 47.58 -10.52
C LYS A 163 37.15 46.94 -10.83
N GLN A 164 37.06 45.62 -10.82
CA GLN A 164 35.84 44.87 -11.19
C GLN A 164 35.22 44.14 -9.99
N VAL A 165 35.99 43.96 -8.91
CA VAL A 165 35.51 43.42 -7.63
C VAL A 165 34.69 44.44 -6.83
N PHE A 166 34.76 45.73 -7.20
CA PHE A 166 34.05 46.85 -6.56
C PHE A 166 33.02 47.50 -7.48
#